data_AF-A0A0P9ZEP9-F1
#
_entry.id   AF-A0A0P9ZEP9-F1
#
_cell.length_a   1.000
_cell.length_b   1.000
_cell.length_c   1.000
_cell.angle_alpha   90.00
_cell.angle_beta   90.00
_cell.angle_gamma   90.00
#
_symmetry.space_group_name_H-M   'P 1'
#
loop_
_entity.id
_entity.type
_entity.pdbx_description
1 polymer ?
#
loop_
_entity_poly.entity_id
_entity_poly.type
_entity_poly.pdbx_seq_one_letter_code
_entity_poly.pdbx_strand_id
1 'polypeptide(L)'
;MLFTDTQINQALEIFIRRDEQLQQELANFNRHPGGLFISERRAEHARSAFLRAAQERDTTPHDFALRLLARTPSELEQLREERRMRMAG
;
A
#
# COMPACT_ATOMS: atom_id res chain seq x y z
N MET A 1 -9.28 5.59 9.43
CA MET A 1 -9.36 4.65 8.29
C MET A 1 -7.95 4.22 7.92
N LEU A 2 -7.69 2.97 7.55
CA LEU A 2 -6.33 2.48 7.29
C LEU A 2 -5.64 3.24 6.14
N PHE A 3 -6.34 3.43 5.03
CA PHE A 3 -5.84 4.15 3.84
C PHE A 3 -6.05 5.67 3.90
N THR A 4 -6.35 6.24 5.07
CA THR A 4 -6.21 7.69 5.31
C THR A 4 -4.86 8.01 5.94
N ASP A 5 -4.11 6.99 6.37
CA ASP A 5 -2.75 7.15 6.84
C ASP A 5 -1.82 7.46 5.65
N THR A 6 -1.06 8.55 5.77
CA THR A 6 -0.16 9.02 4.72
C THR A 6 0.94 8.01 4.40
N GLN A 7 1.45 7.29 5.40
CA GLN A 7 2.50 6.28 5.19
C GLN A 7 1.94 5.09 4.40
N ILE A 8 0.73 4.63 4.73
CA ILE A 8 0.07 3.56 3.98
C ILE A 8 -0.23 3.98 2.54
N ASN A 9 -0.71 5.21 2.30
CA ASN A 9 -0.95 5.68 0.94
C ASN A 9 0.34 5.76 0.12
N GLN A 10 1.42 6.30 0.68
CA GLN A 10 2.72 6.34 0.01
C GLN A 10 3.26 4.93 -0.27
N ALA A 11 3.14 4.02 0.68
CA ALA A 11 3.54 2.63 0.49
C ALA A 11 2.71 1.93 -0.58
N LEU A 12 1.41 2.20 -0.65
CA LEU A 12 0.51 1.68 -1.67
C LEU A 12 0.95 2.15 -3.06
N GLU A 13 1.33 3.42 -3.23
CA GLU A 13 1.87 3.92 -4.50
C GLU A 13 3.16 3.21 -4.89
N ILE A 14 4.08 2.99 -3.94
CA ILE A 14 5.32 2.24 -4.19
C ILE A 14 5.01 0.79 -4.56
N PHE A 15 4.06 0.15 -3.86
CA PHE A 15 3.63 -1.21 -4.13
C PHE A 15 3.08 -1.35 -5.56
N ILE A 16 2.14 -0.47 -5.95
CA ILE A 16 1.63 -0.41 -7.33
C ILE A 16 2.76 -0.19 -8.31
N ARG A 17 3.74 0.67 -8.00
CA ARG A 17 4.88 0.93 -8.91
C ARG A 17 5.83 -0.26 -9.08
N ARG A 18 5.97 -1.10 -8.05
CA ARG A 18 6.89 -2.26 -8.05
C ARG A 18 6.24 -3.54 -8.55
N ASP A 19 4.92 -3.66 -8.45
CA ASP A 19 4.18 -4.86 -8.84
C ASP A 19 3.68 -4.73 -10.29
N GLU A 20 4.48 -5.23 -11.23
CA GLU A 20 4.17 -5.15 -12.67
C GLU A 20 2.87 -5.87 -13.03
N GLN A 21 2.55 -6.97 -12.32
CA GLN A 21 1.30 -7.69 -12.53
C GLN A 21 0.11 -6.81 -12.13
N LEU A 22 0.15 -6.21 -10.93
CA LEU A 22 -0.88 -5.29 -10.46
C LEU A 22 -1.02 -4.07 -11.40
N GLN A 23 0.07 -3.54 -11.95
CA GLN A 23 -0.04 -2.47 -12.95
C GLN A 23 -0.80 -2.90 -14.20
N GLN A 24 -0.52 -4.11 -14.71
CA GLN A 24 -1.23 -4.64 -15.87
C GLN A 24 -2.71 -4.87 -15.56
N GLU A 25 -3.03 -5.42 -14.39
CA GLU A 25 -4.41 -5.59 -13.91
C GLU A 25 -5.12 -4.23 -13.82
N LEU A 26 -4.49 -3.23 -13.19
CA LEU A 26 -5.01 -1.87 -13.08
C LEU A 26 -5.17 -1.17 -14.45
N ALA A 27 -4.30 -1.44 -15.41
CA ALA A 27 -4.39 -0.93 -16.77
C ALA A 27 -5.54 -1.57 -17.55
N ASN A 28 -5.85 -2.84 -17.30
CA ASN A 28 -6.97 -3.54 -17.93
C ASN A 28 -8.33 -2.94 -17.52
N PHE A 29 -8.46 -2.43 -16.29
CA PHE A 29 -9.67 -1.71 -15.87
C PHE A 29 -9.95 -0.45 -16.71
N ASN A 30 -8.93 0.20 -17.27
CA ASN A 30 -9.09 1.40 -18.11
C ASN A 30 -9.66 1.10 -19.50
N ARG A 31 -9.78 -0.17 -19.91
CA ARG A 31 -10.35 -0.56 -21.21
C ARG A 31 -11.88 -0.52 -21.25
N HIS A 32 -12.55 -0.23 -20.13
CA HIS A 32 -14.00 -0.10 -20.06
C HIS A 32 -14.42 1.39 -19.96
N PRO A 33 -15.50 1.85 -20.63
CA PRO A 33 -15.86 3.27 -20.70
C PRO A 33 -16.73 3.74 -19.52
N GLY A 34 -16.26 3.58 -18.27
CA GLY A 34 -17.00 3.96 -17.04
C GLY A 34 -16.18 4.82 -16.07
N GLY A 35 -15.98 6.11 -16.40
CA GLY A 35 -14.92 6.97 -15.84
C GLY A 35 -14.84 7.17 -14.31
N LEU A 36 -15.94 7.01 -13.54
CA LEU A 36 -15.93 7.17 -12.08
C LEU A 36 -15.82 5.83 -11.34
N PHE A 37 -16.67 4.86 -11.70
CA PHE A 37 -16.64 3.50 -11.13
C PHE A 37 -15.29 2.80 -11.32
N ILE A 38 -14.56 3.12 -12.40
CA ILE A 38 -13.25 2.52 -12.68
C ILE A 38 -12.19 3.04 -11.71
N SER A 39 -12.20 4.32 -11.37
CA SER A 39 -11.21 4.89 -10.45
C SER A 39 -11.38 4.33 -9.04
N GLU A 40 -12.62 4.19 -8.58
CA GLU A 40 -12.94 3.55 -7.29
C GLU A 40 -12.58 2.07 -7.30
N ARG A 41 -12.98 1.30 -8.32
CA ARG A 41 -12.60 -0.12 -8.43
C ARG A 41 -11.10 -0.33 -8.48
N ARG A 42 -10.36 0.53 -9.20
CA ARG A 42 -8.90 0.47 -9.25
C ARG A 42 -8.29 0.70 -7.87
N ALA A 43 -8.79 1.69 -7.14
CA ALA A 43 -8.33 1.96 -5.78
C ALA A 43 -8.67 0.80 -4.83
N GLU A 44 -9.88 0.24 -4.89
CA GLU A 44 -10.28 -0.92 -4.10
C GLU A 44 -9.45 -2.17 -4.42
N HIS A 45 -9.20 -2.41 -5.71
CA HIS A 45 -8.39 -3.54 -6.17
C HIS A 45 -6.94 -3.42 -5.68
N ALA A 46 -6.32 -2.25 -5.82
CA ALA A 46 -4.97 -2.00 -5.33
C ALA A 46 -4.88 -2.13 -3.79
N ARG A 47 -5.86 -1.59 -3.06
CA ARG A 47 -5.95 -1.74 -1.59
C ARG A 47 -6.09 -3.21 -1.19
N SER A 48 -6.92 -3.97 -1.88
CA SER A 48 -7.13 -5.39 -1.61
C SER A 48 -5.87 -6.21 -1.89
N ALA A 49 -5.19 -5.93 -3.01
CA ALA A 49 -3.92 -6.56 -3.35
C ALA A 49 -2.84 -6.26 -2.30
N PHE A 50 -2.76 -5.01 -1.84
CA PHE A 50 -1.84 -4.62 -0.77
C PHE A 50 -2.10 -5.35 0.55
N LEU A 51 -3.37 -5.47 0.96
CA LEU A 51 -3.74 -6.20 2.17
C LEU A 51 -3.43 -7.69 2.06
N ARG A 52 -3.70 -8.30 0.90
CA ARG A 52 -3.36 -9.69 0.62
C ARG A 52 -1.85 -9.91 0.70
N ALA A 53 -1.05 -9.05 0.06
CA ALA A 53 0.41 -9.15 0.10
C ALA A 53 0.98 -9.00 1.52
N ALA A 54 0.37 -8.18 2.36
CA ALA A 54 0.72 -8.09 3.78
C ALA A 54 0.38 -9.39 4.54
N GLN A 55 -0.81 -9.95 4.28
CA GLN A 55 -1.25 -11.21 4.88
C GLN A 55 -0.38 -12.41 4.45
N GLU A 56 -0.01 -12.51 3.17
CA GLU A 56 0.86 -13.57 2.63
C GLU A 56 2.26 -13.55 3.25
N ARG A 57 2.72 -12.39 3.73
CA ARG A 57 3.99 -12.22 4.43
C ARG A 57 3.87 -12.29 5.96
N ASP A 58 2.72 -12.75 6.46
CA ASP A 58 2.39 -12.87 7.88
C ASP A 58 2.69 -11.57 8.66
N THR A 59 2.29 -10.42 8.08
CA THR A 59 2.58 -9.11 8.68
C THR A 59 1.36 -8.19 8.64
N THR A 60 1.40 -7.16 9.48
CA THR A 60 0.35 -6.13 9.49
C THR A 60 0.47 -5.23 8.27
N PRO A 61 -0.64 -4.65 7.75
CA PRO A 61 -0.58 -3.73 6.62
C PRO A 61 0.35 -2.52 6.85
N HIS A 62 0.49 -2.09 8.10
CA HIS A 62 1.38 -1.00 8.44
C HIS A 62 2.84 -1.43 8.44
N ASP A 63 3.19 -2.58 9.03
CA ASP A 63 4.58 -3.06 8.99
C ASP A 63 5.02 -3.37 7.55
N PHE A 64 4.11 -3.92 6.75
CA PHE A 64 4.29 -4.05 5.31
C PHE A 64 4.52 -2.70 4.62
N ALA A 65 3.73 -1.68 4.96
CA ALA A 65 3.92 -0.32 4.45
C ALA A 65 5.30 0.24 4.81
N LEU A 66 5.72 0.11 6.07
CA LEU A 66 7.03 0.59 6.53
C LEU A 66 8.16 -0.11 5.79
N ARG A 67 8.05 -1.42 5.53
CA ARG A 67 9.05 -2.17 4.73
C ARG A 67 9.14 -1.70 3.29
N LEU A 68 8.05 -1.22 2.70
CA LEU A 68 8.05 -0.66 1.35
C LEU A 68 8.66 0.74 1.29
N LEU A 69 8.46 1.53 2.34
CA LEU A 69 9.01 2.89 2.49
C LEU A 69 10.50 2.89 2.84
N ALA A 70 10.92 1.98 3.72
CA ALA A 70 12.30 1.87 4.14
C ALA A 70 13.20 1.42 2.98
N ARG A 71 14.34 2.08 2.81
CA ARG A 71 15.37 1.66 1.83
C ARG A 71 16.42 0.77 2.48
N THR A 72 16.58 0.88 3.80
CA THR A 72 17.53 0.10 4.60
C THR A 72 16.87 -0.48 5.85
N PRO A 73 17.45 -1.53 6.47
CA PRO A 73 16.96 -2.07 7.73
C PRO A 73 16.93 -1.05 8.87
N SER A 74 17.94 -0.17 8.97
CA SER A 74 18.00 0.86 10.00
C SER A 74 16.88 1.91 9.86
N GLU A 75 16.54 2.30 8.62
CA GLU A 75 15.38 3.19 8.38
C GLU A 75 14.06 2.51 8.76
N LEU A 76 13.92 1.20 8.55
CA LEU A 76 12.71 0.47 8.96
C LEU A 76 12.53 0.52 10.49
N GLU A 77 13.60 0.35 11.25
CA GLU A 77 13.56 0.44 12.71
C GLU A 77 13.19 1.84 13.18
N GLN A 78 13.77 2.88 12.56
CA GLN A 78 13.42 4.29 12.84
C GLN A 78 11.93 4.55 12.58
N LEU A 79 11.42 4.15 11.42
CA LEU A 79 10.00 4.34 11.08
C LEU A 79 9.06 3.60 12.04
N ARG A 80 9.45 2.40 12.51
CA ARG A 80 8.71 1.65 13.53
C ARG A 80 8.70 2.36 14.87
N GLU A 81 9.82 2.96 15.26
CA GLU A 81 9.95 3.73 16.50
C GLU A 81 9.13 5.03 16.45
N GLU A 82 9.26 5.81 15.37
CA GLU A 82 8.45 7.02 15.14
C GLU A 82 6.95 6.72 15.24
N ARG A 83 6.53 5.58 14.66
CA ARG A 83 5.14 5.14 14.73
C ARG A 83 4.74 4.75 16.15
N ARG A 84 5.58 4.03 16.89
CA ARG A 84 5.31 3.70 18.31
C ARG A 84 5.14 4.96 19.15
N MET A 85 6.00 5.95 18.95
CA MET A 85 5.91 7.25 19.64
C MET A 85 4.62 8.00 19.30
N ARG A 86 4.20 8.02 18.03
CA ARG A 86 2.93 8.66 17.62
C ARG A 86 1.67 7.97 18.16
N MET A 87 1.73 6.68 18.46
CA MET A 87 0.60 5.92 19.00
C MET A 87 0.54 5.92 20.53
N ALA A 88 1.61 6.38 21.18
CA ALA A 88 1.74 6.44 22.65
C ALA A 88 1.41 7.83 23.24
N GLY A 89 1.32 8.87 22.40
CA GLY A 89 0.85 10.21 22.76
C GLY A 89 -0.59 10.44 22.34
#